data_AF-A0A183PSG4-F1
#
_entry.id   AF-A0A183PSG4-F1
#
_cell.length_a   1.000
_cell.length_b   1.000
_cell.length_c   1.000
_cell.angle_alpha   90.00
_cell.angle_beta   90.00
_cell.angle_gamma   90.00
#
_symmetry.space_group_name_H-M   'P 1'
#
loop_
_entity.id
_entity.type
_entity.pdbx_description
1 polymer ?
#
loop_
_entity_poly.entity_id
_entity_poly.type
_entity_poly.pdbx_seq_one_letter_code
_entity_poly.pdbx_strand_id
1 'polypeptide(L)'
;MITYNQSIMRIRAIRTAPTGLESTGLVFAYGLDLFFTRISPSQTYDLLKEDFDYTAIATVTLGMIIASIVSCRLATRRAILRAWA
;
A
#
# COMPACT_ATOMS: atom_id res chain seq x y z
N MET A 1 21.28 -0.13 -8.96
CA MET A 1 21.61 0.74 -10.11
C MET A 1 20.31 1.09 -10.83
N ILE A 2 20.03 2.37 -11.07
CA ILE A 2 18.70 2.83 -11.53
C ILE A 2 18.44 2.48 -13.01
N THR A 3 19.49 2.42 -13.82
CA THR A 3 19.44 2.08 -15.25
C THR A 3 19.38 0.58 -15.53
N TYR A 4 19.39 -0.28 -14.50
CA TYR A 4 19.51 -1.75 -14.60
C TYR A 4 20.70 -2.18 -15.49
N ASN A 5 20.52 -2.25 -16.81
CA ASN A 5 21.52 -2.63 -17.80
C ASN A 5 21.64 -1.64 -18.99
N GLN A 6 21.06 -0.44 -18.88
CA GLN A 6 21.15 0.59 -19.92
C GLN A 6 22.32 1.54 -19.63
N SER A 7 23.39 1.42 -20.40
CA SER A 7 24.49 2.39 -20.36
C SER A 7 24.09 3.66 -21.12
N ILE A 8 24.05 4.80 -20.41
CA ILE A 8 23.74 6.09 -21.01
C ILE A 8 25.06 6.76 -21.36
N MET A 9 25.34 6.89 -22.65
CA MET A 9 26.60 7.49 -23.12
C MET A 9 26.51 9.02 -23.06
N ARG A 10 27.57 9.66 -22.54
CA ARG A 10 27.76 11.12 -22.58
C ARG A 10 26.60 11.92 -21.96
N ILE A 11 26.29 11.67 -20.69
CA ILE A 11 25.30 12.44 -19.92
C ILE A 11 25.76 13.90 -19.83
N ARG A 12 24.88 14.84 -20.22
CA ARG A 12 25.12 16.28 -20.08
C ARG A 12 24.60 16.82 -18.76
N ALA A 13 23.38 16.41 -18.39
CA ALA A 13 22.78 16.78 -17.11
C ALA A 13 21.69 15.79 -16.71
N ILE A 14 21.41 15.77 -15.41
CA ILE A 14 20.31 15.02 -14.80
C ILE A 14 19.36 16.05 -14.19
N ARG A 15 18.08 15.97 -14.54
CA ARG A 15 17.01 16.79 -13.98
C ARG A 15 16.09 15.91 -13.16
N THR A 16 15.67 16.44 -12.02
CA THR A 16 14.68 15.83 -11.17
C THR A 16 13.45 16.72 -11.10
N ALA A 17 12.27 16.12 -11.12
CA ALA A 17 11.01 16.82 -10.95
C ALA A 17 10.15 16.12 -9.90
N PRO A 18 9.42 16.86 -9.06
CA PRO A 18 8.46 16.27 -8.15
C PRO A 18 7.30 15.63 -8.94
N THR A 19 6.69 14.59 -8.40
CA THR A 19 5.40 14.09 -8.88
C THR A 19 4.28 14.56 -7.96
N GLY A 20 3.03 14.27 -8.32
CA GLY A 20 1.89 14.46 -7.41
C GLY A 20 1.87 13.52 -6.20
N LEU A 21 2.73 12.49 -6.17
CA LEU A 21 2.93 11.61 -5.02
C LEU A 21 4.23 12.02 -4.31
N GLU A 22 4.16 12.36 -3.02
CA GLU A 22 5.30 12.91 -2.28
C GLU A 22 6.46 11.91 -2.17
N SER A 23 6.13 10.62 -2.08
CA SER A 23 7.07 9.50 -2.03
C SER A 23 7.74 9.18 -3.37
N THR A 24 7.39 9.85 -4.49
CA THR A 24 8.00 9.59 -5.80
C THR A 24 8.52 10.84 -6.51
N GLY A 25 9.69 10.70 -7.13
CA GLY A 25 10.32 11.72 -7.98
C GLY A 25 10.56 11.19 -9.39
N LEU A 26 10.52 12.10 -10.37
CA LEU A 26 10.91 11.81 -11.75
C LEU A 26 12.38 12.17 -11.91
N VAL A 27 13.15 11.26 -12.51
CA VAL A 27 14.55 11.49 -12.87
C VAL A 27 14.66 11.39 -14.38
N PHE A 28 15.16 12.46 -14.99
CA PHE A 28 15.40 12.56 -16.41
C PHE A 28 16.87 12.88 -16.67
N ALA A 29 17.59 11.93 -17.26
CA ALA A 29 18.97 12.11 -17.70
C ALA A 29 18.99 12.32 -19.22
N TYR A 30 19.68 13.36 -19.68
CA TYR A 30 19.81 13.66 -21.11
C TYR A 30 21.26 13.92 -21.52
N GLY A 31 21.62 13.50 -22.72
CA GLY A 31 22.99 13.54 -23.23
C GLY A 31 23.06 13.26 -24.74
N LEU A 32 23.76 12.18 -25.12
CA LEU A 32 23.56 11.54 -26.42
C LEU A 32 22.23 10.78 -26.44
N ASP A 33 21.97 10.05 -25.35
CA ASP A 33 20.75 9.26 -25.15
C ASP A 33 19.83 9.94 -24.12
N LEU A 34 18.55 9.57 -24.16
CA LEU A 34 17.54 10.04 -23.21
C LEU A 34 17.12 8.89 -22.30
N PHE A 35 17.15 9.11 -20.99
CA PHE A 35 16.71 8.15 -20.00
C PHE A 35 15.76 8.80 -19.01
N PHE A 36 14.60 8.18 -18.82
CA PHE A 36 13.57 8.63 -17.91
C PHE A 36 13.16 7.49 -16.99
N THR A 37 13.07 7.79 -15.70
CA THR A 37 12.64 6.82 -14.70
C THR A 37 11.96 7.51 -13.53
N ARG A 38 11.06 6.78 -12.87
CA ARG A 38 10.48 7.20 -11.60
C ARG A 38 11.25 6.54 -10.47
N ILE A 39 11.69 7.32 -9.51
CA ILE A 39 12.39 6.82 -8.32
C ILE A 39 11.54 7.08 -7.07
N SER A 40 11.52 6.11 -6.17
CA SER A 40 10.98 6.28 -4.83
C SER A 40 12.11 5.99 -3.82
N PRO A 41 12.79 7.03 -3.31
CA PRO A 41 13.95 6.85 -2.44
C PRO A 41 13.57 6.29 -1.06
N SER A 42 12.32 6.49 -0.61
CA SER A 42 11.83 6.15 0.73
C SER A 42 10.88 4.96 0.76
N GLN A 43 10.80 4.18 -0.33
CA GLN A 43 9.67 3.27 -0.59
C GLN A 43 8.35 4.07 -0.78
N THR A 44 7.46 3.59 -1.64
CA THR A 44 6.21 4.30 -1.97
C THR A 44 5.23 4.23 -0.81
N TYR A 45 5.35 5.12 0.18
CA TYR A 45 4.49 5.13 1.36
C TYR A 45 3.10 5.75 1.09
N ASP A 46 2.99 6.58 0.06
CA ASP A 46 1.71 7.19 -0.36
C ASP A 46 0.86 6.29 -1.26
N LEU A 47 1.39 5.12 -1.63
CA LEU A 47 0.71 4.16 -2.48
C LEU A 47 0.42 2.90 -1.68
N LEU A 48 -0.81 2.40 -1.79
CA LEU A 48 -1.14 1.09 -1.24
C LEU A 48 -0.30 0.03 -1.96
N LYS A 49 0.34 -0.85 -1.17
CA LYS A 49 1.23 -1.87 -1.69
C LYS A 49 0.49 -2.76 -2.69
N GLU A 50 1.14 -3.07 -3.82
CA GLU A 50 0.55 -3.96 -4.83
C GLU A 50 0.27 -5.37 -4.27
N ASP A 51 1.12 -5.84 -3.35
CA ASP A 51 0.97 -7.12 -2.65
C ASP A 51 0.11 -7.04 -1.37
N PHE A 52 -0.74 -6.03 -1.23
CA PHE A 52 -1.55 -5.89 -0.04
C PHE A 52 -2.64 -6.98 0.03
N ASP A 53 -2.70 -7.70 1.14
CA ASP A 53 -3.67 -8.77 1.33
C ASP A 53 -5.04 -8.23 1.76
N TYR A 54 -5.84 -7.87 0.75
CA TYR A 54 -7.22 -7.47 0.96
C TYR A 54 -8.10 -8.59 1.54
N THR A 55 -7.73 -9.86 1.30
CA THR A 55 -8.53 -11.00 1.74
C THR A 55 -8.43 -11.22 3.25
N ALA A 56 -7.25 -11.01 3.84
CA ALA A 56 -7.05 -11.06 5.28
C ALA A 56 -7.91 -10.01 6.01
N ILE A 57 -7.92 -8.76 5.53
CA ILE A 57 -8.72 -7.71 6.16
C ILE A 57 -10.21 -7.96 6.03
N ALA A 58 -10.65 -8.38 4.83
CA ALA A 58 -12.06 -8.71 4.59
C ALA A 58 -12.54 -9.85 5.50
N THR A 59 -11.75 -10.92 5.62
CA THR A 59 -12.10 -12.10 6.43
C THR A 59 -12.15 -11.79 7.92
N VAL A 60 -11.16 -11.06 8.46
CA VAL A 60 -11.16 -10.65 9.88
C VAL A 60 -12.34 -9.74 10.18
N THR A 61 -12.63 -8.78 9.31
CA THR A 61 -13.75 -7.84 9.49
C THR A 61 -15.08 -8.59 9.49
N LEU A 62 -15.31 -9.49 8.54
CA LEU A 62 -16.51 -10.33 8.49
C LEU A 62 -16.61 -11.25 9.72
N GLY A 63 -15.49 -11.85 10.13
CA GLY A 63 -15.42 -12.69 11.33
C GLY A 63 -15.81 -11.92 12.59
N MET A 64 -15.31 -10.69 12.76
CA MET A 64 -15.67 -9.82 13.89
C MET A 64 -17.16 -9.45 13.90
N ILE A 65 -17.74 -9.17 12.74
CA ILE A 65 -19.18 -8.87 12.63
C ILE A 65 -20.02 -10.07 13.09
N ILE A 66 -19.71 -11.26 12.59
CA ILE A 66 -20.42 -12.49 12.96
C ILE A 66 -20.25 -12.79 14.46
N ALA A 67 -19.01 -12.70 14.96
CA ALA A 67 -18.71 -12.93 16.37
C ALA A 67 -19.47 -11.97 17.29
N SER A 68 -19.60 -10.69 16.91
CA SER A 68 -20.36 -9.69 17.64
C SER A 68 -21.85 -10.05 17.72
N ILE A 69 -22.46 -10.43 16.60
CA ILE A 69 -23.88 -10.82 16.54
C ILE A 69 -24.13 -12.06 17.41
N VAL A 70 -23.28 -13.09 17.27
CA VAL A 70 -23.39 -14.32 18.06
C VAL A 70 -23.23 -14.03 19.55
N SER A 71 -22.27 -13.18 19.92
CA SER A 71 -22.04 -12.80 21.32
C SER A 71 -23.25 -12.06 21.91
N CYS A 72 -23.85 -11.13 21.16
CA CYS A 72 -25.05 -10.42 21.59
C CYS A 72 -26.26 -11.37 21.75
N ARG A 73 -26.45 -12.29 20.79
CA ARG A 73 -27.49 -13.32 20.86
C ARG A 73 -27.28 -14.29 22.04
N LEU A 74 -26.03 -14.63 22.34
CA LEU A 74 -25.71 -15.48 23.48
C LEU A 74 -25.89 -14.75 24.81
N ALA A 75 -25.49 -13.48 24.88
CA ALA A 75 -25.65 -12.64 26.07
C ALA A 75 -27.13 -12.44 26.44
N THR A 76 -27.98 -12.12 25.45
CA THR A 76 -29.43 -12.00 25.64
C THR A 76 -30.07 -13.32 26.10
N ARG A 77 -29.70 -14.45 25.50
CA ARG A 77 -30.16 -15.78 25.96
C ARG A 77 -29.71 -16.10 27.39
N ARG A 78 -28.45 -15.82 27.72
CA ARG A 78 -27.91 -16.02 29.08
C ARG A 78 -28.59 -15.12 30.12
N ALA A 79 -28.94 -13.89 29.75
CA ALA A 79 -29.65 -12.96 30.63
C ALA A 79 -31.06 -13.47 30.96
N ILE A 80 -31.79 -13.96 29.96
CA ILE A 80 -33.12 -14.57 30.16
C ILE A 80 -33.00 -15.81 31.05
N LEU A 81 -32.10 -16.75 30.76
CA LEU A 81 -31.95 -17.97 31.57
C LEU A 81 -31.66 -17.66 33.06
N ARG A 82 -30.89 -16.61 33.35
CA ARG A 82 -30.63 -16.17 34.73
C ARG A 82 -31.83 -15.51 35.41
N ALA A 83 -32.70 -14.84 34.65
CA ALA A 83 -33.89 -14.19 35.20
C ALA A 83 -35.01 -15.19 35.57
N TRP A 84 -34.93 -16.42 35.05
CA TRP A 84 -35.90 -17.50 35.30
C TRP A 84 -35.36 -18.59 36.26
N ALA A 85 -34.14 -18.42 36.77
CA ALA A 85 -33.56 -19.20 37.85
C ALA A 85 -33.84 -18.50 39.19
#